data_AF-A0AAV4AP76-F1
#
_entry.id   AF-A0AAV4AP76-F1
#
_cell.length_a   1.000
_cell.length_b   1.000
_cell.length_c   1.000
_cell.angle_alpha   90.00
_cell.angle_beta   90.00
_cell.angle_gamma   90.00
#
_symmetry.space_group_name_H-M   'P 1'
#
loop_
_entity.id
_entity.type
_entity.pdbx_description
1 polymer ?
#
loop_
_entity_poly.entity_id
_entity_poly.type
_entity_poly.pdbx_seq_one_letter_code
_entity_poly.pdbx_strand_id
1 'polypeptide(L)'
;MEELKASGHLDDTLVMFTADNGIPFPNAKTNLYEPGQGEPMMISSPLHTGSWGKKSDRFGSTMDFTPTILDWFGVKYPSYTLNGVEARLTGKSLLPLLDNPSDPRFDHVFSSHDFHEVTMAYPMRVMRDDQYRLIHNINYRAPYPLATDLYGCPTFQDILYRTTTGQPTHWFKTLDQYYYRDEWELYDLQADPQELNNLAYDVDYQYVFAKMNKTLFSWQEETNDYWRCLPHSILLGSQCHDMHNHKKTYWSDEDQRMVVV
;
A
#
# COMPACT_ATOMS: atom_id res chain seq x y z
N MET A 1 25.27 -1.14 -15.91
CA MET A 1 25.07 -0.68 -17.31
C MET A 1 26.34 -0.80 -18.13
N GLU A 2 27.47 -0.25 -17.70
CA GLU A 2 28.74 -0.37 -18.44
C GLU A 2 29.18 -1.82 -18.67
N GLU A 3 29.10 -2.67 -17.64
CA GLU A 3 29.42 -4.10 -17.75
C GLU A 3 28.54 -4.84 -18.76
N LEU A 4 27.22 -4.63 -18.74
CA LEU A 4 26.29 -5.20 -19.73
C LEU A 4 26.64 -4.77 -21.16
N LYS A 5 27.04 -3.50 -21.33
CA LYS A 5 27.48 -2.98 -22.64
C LYS A 5 28.80 -3.60 -23.06
N ALA A 6 29.77 -3.71 -22.16
CA ALA A 6 31.08 -4.28 -22.42
C ALA A 6 31.00 -5.77 -22.78
N SER A 7 30.07 -6.52 -22.17
CA SER A 7 29.80 -7.92 -22.49
C SER A 7 28.95 -8.12 -23.75
N GLY A 8 28.43 -7.06 -24.37
CA GLY A 8 27.55 -7.14 -25.55
C GLY A 8 26.13 -7.60 -25.24
N HIS A 9 25.69 -7.53 -23.98
CA HIS A 9 24.37 -7.99 -23.50
C HIS A 9 23.45 -6.83 -23.07
N LEU A 10 23.72 -5.60 -23.51
CA LEU A 10 22.81 -4.50 -23.19
C LEU A 10 21.55 -4.56 -24.07
N ASP A 11 21.72 -4.87 -25.36
CA ASP A 11 20.64 -4.82 -26.35
C ASP A 11 19.72 -6.05 -26.33
N ASP A 12 20.00 -7.05 -25.48
CA ASP A 12 19.18 -8.24 -25.23
C ASP A 12 18.63 -8.33 -23.79
N THR A 13 18.87 -7.30 -22.96
CA THR A 13 18.50 -7.29 -21.54
C THR A 13 17.36 -6.32 -21.25
N LEU A 14 16.29 -6.83 -20.61
CA LEU A 14 15.31 -5.99 -19.92
C LEU A 14 15.92 -5.46 -18.62
N VAL A 15 15.99 -4.13 -18.48
CA VAL A 15 16.48 -3.48 -17.26
C VAL A 15 15.31 -2.92 -16.47
N MET A 16 15.18 -3.34 -15.21
CA MET A 16 14.20 -2.81 -14.25
C MET A 16 14.94 -2.25 -13.04
N PHE A 17 14.55 -1.07 -12.57
CA PHE A 17 15.11 -0.42 -11.39
C PHE A 17 13.97 0.02 -10.47
N THR A 18 14.14 -0.24 -9.17
CA THR A 18 13.22 0.21 -8.11
C THR A 18 13.94 0.34 -6.77
N ALA A 19 13.24 0.87 -5.76
CA ALA A 19 13.53 0.65 -4.35
C ALA A 19 12.49 -0.30 -3.71
N ASP A 20 12.75 -0.72 -2.48
CA ASP A 20 11.94 -1.68 -1.73
C ASP A 20 10.89 -1.02 -0.83
N ASN A 21 11.22 0.13 -0.24
CA ASN A 21 10.32 0.95 0.55
C ASN A 21 10.77 2.43 0.62
N GLY A 22 9.87 3.28 1.12
CA GLY A 22 10.11 4.69 1.30
C GLY A 22 11.30 5.02 2.21
N ILE A 23 11.74 6.27 2.12
CA ILE A 23 12.92 6.79 2.83
C ILE A 23 12.83 6.62 4.37
N PRO A 24 13.94 6.51 5.10
CA PRO A 24 13.94 6.27 6.56
C PRO A 24 13.66 7.55 7.37
N PHE A 25 12.52 8.18 7.12
CA PHE A 25 12.03 9.38 7.80
C PHE A 25 10.64 9.14 8.43
N PRO A 26 10.24 9.94 9.43
CA PRO A 26 8.88 9.89 9.97
C PRO A 26 7.83 10.01 8.86
N ASN A 27 6.72 9.27 8.99
CA ASN A 27 5.68 9.07 7.97
C ASN A 27 6.07 8.30 6.69
N ALA A 28 7.34 7.91 6.51
CA ALA A 28 7.80 7.18 5.32
C ALA A 28 8.00 5.69 5.61
N LYS A 29 9.24 5.19 5.74
CA LYS A 29 9.52 3.78 6.06
C LYS A 29 8.60 3.25 7.18
N THR A 30 8.18 1.99 7.04
CA THR A 30 7.18 1.27 7.88
C THR A 30 5.73 1.76 7.77
N ASN A 31 5.44 2.86 7.08
CA ASN A 31 4.09 3.40 6.91
C ASN A 31 3.53 3.10 5.54
N LEU A 32 2.20 3.03 5.44
CA LEU A 32 1.49 2.94 4.16
C LEU A 32 0.87 4.28 3.75
N TYR A 33 1.56 5.38 4.09
CA TYR A 33 1.33 6.74 3.55
C TYR A 33 2.19 6.94 2.29
N GLU A 34 1.98 8.04 1.53
CA GLU A 34 2.61 8.23 0.22
C GLU A 34 4.14 8.21 0.33
N PRO A 35 4.75 8.85 1.35
CA PRO A 35 6.20 8.80 1.52
C PRO A 35 6.77 7.41 1.83
N GLY A 36 5.94 6.47 2.27
CA GLY A 36 6.35 5.10 2.64
C GLY A 36 6.25 4.07 1.51
N GLN A 37 5.50 4.40 0.46
CA GLN A 37 5.18 3.47 -0.66
C GLN A 37 5.52 4.03 -2.04
N GLY A 38 5.80 5.33 -2.15
CA GLY A 38 6.13 5.99 -3.40
C GLY A 38 7.54 5.66 -3.86
N GLU A 39 7.70 4.54 -4.57
CA GLU A 39 9.00 4.08 -5.04
C GLU A 39 9.37 4.63 -6.44
N PRO A 40 10.65 4.94 -6.69
CA PRO A 40 11.10 5.15 -8.07
C PRO A 40 10.93 3.84 -8.84
N MET A 41 10.38 3.89 -10.05
CA MET A 41 10.27 2.73 -10.91
C MET A 41 10.67 3.09 -12.35
N MET A 42 11.64 2.36 -12.89
CA MET A 42 12.09 2.52 -14.28
C MET A 42 12.19 1.17 -14.96
N ILE A 43 11.69 1.08 -16.19
CA ILE A 43 11.74 -0.13 -17.01
C ILE A 43 12.25 0.26 -18.40
N SER A 44 13.29 -0.42 -18.86
CA SER A 44 13.92 -0.20 -20.15
C SER A 44 14.02 -1.54 -20.88
N SER A 45 13.19 -1.69 -21.92
CA SER A 45 13.24 -2.83 -22.83
C SER A 45 13.91 -2.44 -24.15
N PRO A 46 14.86 -3.24 -24.68
CA PRO A 46 15.43 -3.02 -26.00
C PRO A 46 14.44 -3.31 -27.14
N LEU A 47 13.34 -4.04 -26.86
CA LEU A 47 12.31 -4.40 -27.84
C LEU A 47 11.15 -3.40 -27.90
N HIS A 48 10.92 -2.63 -26.82
CA HIS A 48 9.82 -1.68 -26.71
C HIS A 48 10.38 -0.27 -26.47
N THR A 49 10.81 0.38 -27.57
CA THR A 49 11.52 1.67 -27.50
C THR A 49 10.62 2.90 -27.68
N GLY A 50 9.37 2.71 -28.07
CA GLY A 50 8.42 3.79 -28.39
C GLY A 50 8.09 4.74 -27.23
N SER A 51 8.33 4.30 -25.99
CA SER A 51 8.11 5.10 -24.78
C SER A 51 9.37 5.39 -23.98
N TRP A 52 10.56 5.16 -24.54
CA TRP A 52 11.80 5.57 -23.89
C TRP A 52 11.80 7.07 -23.59
N GLY A 53 12.22 7.42 -22.38
CA GLY A 53 12.23 8.81 -21.89
C GLY A 53 10.85 9.39 -21.56
N LYS A 54 9.76 8.62 -21.67
CA LYS A 54 8.41 9.06 -21.28
C LYS A 54 8.10 8.66 -19.84
N LYS A 55 7.15 9.38 -19.25
CA LYS A 55 6.54 9.06 -17.96
C LYS A 55 5.21 8.33 -18.18
N SER A 56 4.92 7.37 -17.31
CA SER A 56 3.57 6.83 -17.10
C SER A 56 3.02 7.41 -15.80
N ASP A 57 1.77 7.89 -15.82
CA ASP A 57 1.02 8.24 -14.61
C ASP A 57 0.16 7.06 -14.11
N ARG A 58 0.33 5.88 -14.73
CA ARG A 58 -0.35 4.65 -14.32
C ARG A 58 0.39 3.93 -13.21
N PHE A 59 -0.38 3.15 -12.47
CA PHE A 59 0.10 2.45 -11.30
C PHE A 59 1.00 1.25 -11.63
N GLY A 60 2.04 1.08 -10.83
CA GLY A 60 2.87 -0.12 -10.82
C GLY A 60 3.18 -0.52 -9.38
N SER A 61 3.33 -1.82 -9.16
CA SER A 61 3.68 -2.42 -7.87
C SER A 61 4.94 -3.27 -8.02
N THR A 62 5.71 -3.43 -6.96
CA THR A 62 6.79 -4.42 -6.93
C THR A 62 6.27 -5.86 -7.12
N MET A 63 4.98 -6.12 -6.82
CA MET A 63 4.31 -7.38 -7.15
C MET A 63 4.21 -7.65 -8.66
N ASP A 64 4.31 -6.60 -9.49
CA ASP A 64 4.23 -6.69 -10.95
C ASP A 64 5.57 -7.14 -11.58
N PHE A 65 6.67 -7.17 -10.83
CA PHE A 65 7.98 -7.56 -11.35
C PHE A 65 8.01 -9.02 -11.77
N THR A 66 7.53 -9.93 -10.91
CA THR A 66 7.45 -11.36 -11.22
C THR A 66 6.65 -11.64 -12.51
N PRO A 67 5.39 -11.19 -12.67
CA PRO A 67 4.66 -11.41 -13.91
C PRO A 67 5.29 -10.70 -15.11
N THR A 68 5.93 -9.54 -14.95
CA THR A 68 6.67 -8.85 -16.03
C THR A 68 7.85 -9.68 -16.53
N ILE A 69 8.66 -10.23 -15.62
CA ILE A 69 9.82 -11.04 -15.96
C ILE A 69 9.39 -12.36 -16.61
N LEU A 70 8.32 -12.99 -16.11
CA LEU A 70 7.76 -14.20 -16.70
C LEU A 70 7.25 -13.94 -18.13
N ASP A 71 6.54 -12.82 -18.34
CA ASP A 71 6.06 -12.39 -19.66
C ASP A 71 7.23 -12.11 -20.63
N TRP A 72 8.27 -11.43 -20.17
CA TRP A 72 9.49 -11.16 -20.95
C TRP A 72 10.15 -12.43 -21.49
N PHE A 73 10.20 -13.49 -20.67
CA PHE A 73 10.77 -14.78 -21.08
C PHE A 73 9.76 -15.75 -21.71
N GLY A 74 8.48 -15.36 -21.85
CA GLY A 74 7.41 -16.23 -22.35
C GLY A 74 7.13 -17.44 -21.44
N VAL A 75 7.42 -17.34 -20.14
CA VAL A 75 7.24 -18.40 -19.15
C VAL A 75 5.87 -18.26 -18.51
N LYS A 76 5.09 -19.35 -18.46
CA LYS A 76 3.81 -19.38 -17.76
C LYS A 76 4.03 -19.58 -16.27
N TYR A 77 3.28 -18.85 -15.44
CA TYR A 77 3.24 -19.12 -14.01
C TYR A 77 2.62 -20.51 -13.76
N PRO A 78 3.25 -21.39 -12.96
CA PRO A 78 2.74 -22.73 -12.71
C PRO A 78 1.47 -22.71 -11.85
N SER A 79 0.57 -23.66 -12.07
CA SER A 79 -0.55 -23.90 -11.15
C SER A 79 -0.10 -24.87 -10.06
N TYR A 80 -0.16 -24.42 -8.81
CA TYR A 80 0.14 -25.22 -7.62
C TYR A 80 -0.61 -24.65 -6.42
N THR A 81 -0.64 -25.41 -5.32
CA THR A 81 -1.29 -24.98 -4.07
C THR A 81 -0.26 -24.81 -2.95
N LEU A 82 -0.48 -23.82 -2.10
CA LEU A 82 0.24 -23.61 -0.85
C LEU A 82 -0.79 -23.63 0.28
N ASN A 83 -0.60 -24.50 1.28
CA ASN A 83 -1.52 -24.67 2.41
C ASN A 83 -3.00 -24.88 2.00
N GLY A 84 -3.23 -25.59 0.89
CA GLY A 84 -4.57 -25.87 0.38
C GLY A 84 -5.20 -24.74 -0.44
N VAL A 85 -4.50 -23.63 -0.67
CA VAL A 85 -4.95 -22.49 -1.49
C VAL A 85 -4.16 -22.45 -2.79
N GLU A 86 -4.82 -22.23 -3.92
CA GLU A 86 -4.13 -22.08 -5.20
C GLU A 86 -3.25 -20.82 -5.19
N ALA A 87 -1.97 -20.97 -5.49
CA ALA A 87 -1.05 -19.86 -5.60
C ALA A 87 -1.33 -19.08 -6.89
N ARG A 88 -1.62 -17.80 -6.78
CA ARG A 88 -1.90 -16.90 -7.91
C ARG A 88 -1.13 -15.59 -7.74
N LEU A 89 -0.71 -15.01 -8.86
CA LEU A 89 -0.16 -13.66 -8.89
C LEU A 89 -1.32 -12.67 -9.07
N THR A 90 -1.41 -11.67 -8.20
CA THR A 90 -2.34 -10.55 -8.35
C THR A 90 -1.71 -9.35 -9.07
N GLY A 91 -0.38 -9.32 -9.16
CA GLY A 91 0.34 -8.40 -10.04
C GLY A 91 0.13 -8.73 -11.52
N LYS A 92 0.43 -7.76 -12.38
CA LYS A 92 0.28 -7.83 -13.84
C LYS A 92 1.60 -7.51 -14.53
N SER A 93 1.83 -8.04 -15.72
CA SER A 93 3.01 -7.64 -16.52
C SER A 93 2.94 -6.15 -16.85
N LEU A 94 4.04 -5.42 -16.65
CA LEU A 94 4.20 -3.99 -16.96
C LEU A 94 4.65 -3.76 -18.41
N LEU A 95 4.97 -4.81 -19.18
CA LEU A 95 5.38 -4.67 -20.59
C LEU A 95 4.36 -3.88 -21.44
N PRO A 96 3.02 -4.03 -21.27
CA PRO A 96 2.05 -3.23 -22.00
C PRO A 96 2.18 -1.71 -21.78
N LEU A 97 2.70 -1.27 -20.63
CA LEU A 97 2.92 0.15 -20.36
C LEU A 97 4.10 0.73 -21.18
N LEU A 98 4.99 -0.12 -21.69
CA LEU A 98 6.09 0.31 -22.56
C LEU A 98 5.59 0.73 -23.95
N ASP A 99 4.48 0.15 -24.42
CA ASP A 99 3.84 0.52 -25.67
C ASP A 99 2.74 1.57 -25.46
N ASN A 100 1.98 1.46 -24.37
CA ASN A 100 0.92 2.39 -23.99
C ASN A 100 1.07 2.87 -22.54
N PRO A 101 1.83 3.97 -22.29
CA PRO A 101 2.01 4.55 -20.95
C PRO A 101 0.74 5.07 -20.27
N SER A 102 -0.41 5.01 -20.95
CA SER A 102 -1.70 5.46 -20.42
C SER A 102 -2.71 4.33 -20.27
N ASP A 103 -2.27 3.06 -20.34
CA ASP A 103 -3.14 1.89 -20.26
C ASP A 103 -4.04 1.93 -19.00
N PRO A 104 -5.38 2.01 -19.17
CA PRO A 104 -6.30 2.19 -18.05
C PRO A 104 -6.46 0.95 -17.16
N ARG A 105 -5.84 -0.19 -17.51
CA ARG A 105 -5.87 -1.41 -16.67
C ARG A 105 -5.01 -1.32 -15.41
N PHE A 106 -4.21 -0.27 -15.31
CA PHE A 106 -3.28 0.06 -14.21
C PHE A 106 -3.81 1.30 -13.47
N ASP A 107 -5.03 1.20 -12.97
CA ASP A 107 -5.85 2.28 -12.36
C ASP A 107 -5.86 2.24 -10.82
N HIS A 108 -5.27 1.21 -10.21
CA HIS A 108 -5.14 1.11 -8.75
C HIS A 108 -3.97 0.22 -8.32
N VAL A 109 -3.58 0.35 -7.04
CA VAL A 109 -2.66 -0.53 -6.33
C VAL A 109 -3.19 -0.92 -4.96
N PHE A 110 -2.64 -2.02 -4.44
CA PHE A 110 -2.85 -2.48 -3.07
C PHE A 110 -1.53 -2.54 -2.30
N SER A 111 -1.61 -2.52 -0.98
CA SER A 111 -0.48 -2.82 -0.11
C SER A 111 -0.93 -3.48 1.19
N SER A 112 -0.07 -4.33 1.72
CA SER A 112 -0.25 -5.02 2.99
C SER A 112 1.04 -4.95 3.79
N HIS A 113 0.92 -4.64 5.07
CA HIS A 113 2.00 -4.65 6.04
C HIS A 113 1.47 -5.25 7.33
N ASP A 114 2.20 -6.16 7.97
CA ASP A 114 1.77 -6.79 9.23
C ASP A 114 2.72 -6.42 10.38
N PHE A 115 3.99 -6.76 10.20
CA PHE A 115 5.07 -6.52 11.14
C PHE A 115 6.24 -5.85 10.42
N HIS A 116 7.02 -5.09 11.18
CA HIS A 116 8.35 -4.67 10.75
C HIS A 116 9.42 -5.42 11.55
N GLU A 117 9.62 -5.04 12.82
CA GLU A 117 10.26 -5.91 13.82
C GLU A 117 9.21 -6.85 14.44
N VAL A 118 9.65 -7.95 15.04
CA VAL A 118 8.74 -8.93 15.67
C VAL A 118 7.88 -8.31 16.79
N THR A 119 8.36 -7.23 17.41
CA THR A 119 7.67 -6.45 18.46
C THR A 119 6.71 -5.40 17.90
N MET A 120 6.70 -5.17 16.58
CA MET A 120 5.94 -4.11 15.92
C MET A 120 4.70 -4.68 15.21
N ALA A 121 3.75 -5.19 15.98
CA ALA A 121 2.49 -5.73 15.48
C ALA A 121 1.48 -4.59 15.16
N TYR A 122 1.56 -4.02 13.96
CA TYR A 122 0.62 -2.99 13.51
C TYR A 122 0.20 -3.26 12.05
N PRO A 123 -0.73 -4.21 11.85
CA PRO A 123 -1.16 -4.57 10.51
C PRO A 123 -1.96 -3.44 9.85
N MET A 124 -1.62 -3.15 8.60
CA MET A 124 -2.24 -2.12 7.77
C MET A 124 -2.55 -2.69 6.38
N ARG A 125 -3.65 -2.23 5.79
CA ARG A 125 -4.07 -2.57 4.42
C ARG A 125 -4.42 -1.30 3.67
N VAL A 126 -4.00 -1.22 2.41
CA VAL A 126 -4.25 -0.02 1.57
C VAL A 126 -4.80 -0.39 0.23
N MET A 127 -5.76 0.40 -0.23
CA MET A 127 -6.14 0.52 -1.64
C MET A 127 -5.98 1.98 -2.07
N ARG A 128 -5.34 2.20 -3.22
CA ARG A 128 -5.14 3.51 -3.83
C ARG A 128 -5.58 3.46 -5.29
N ASP A 129 -6.36 4.45 -5.72
CA ASP A 129 -6.62 4.75 -7.13
C ASP A 129 -6.09 6.14 -7.52
N ASP A 130 -6.47 6.62 -8.72
CA ASP A 130 -6.02 7.90 -9.29
C ASP A 130 -6.33 9.13 -8.40
N GLN A 131 -7.33 9.04 -7.50
CA GLN A 131 -7.74 10.17 -6.66
C GLN A 131 -7.66 9.84 -5.17
N TYR A 132 -8.08 8.65 -4.76
CA TYR A 132 -8.29 8.34 -3.36
C TYR A 132 -7.32 7.31 -2.84
N ARG A 133 -7.08 7.38 -1.54
CA ARG A 133 -6.43 6.33 -0.78
C ARG A 133 -7.24 5.97 0.46
N LEU A 134 -7.45 4.67 0.63
CA LEU A 134 -8.05 4.10 1.82
C LEU A 134 -7.01 3.27 2.57
N ILE A 135 -6.82 3.55 3.85
CA ILE A 135 -5.97 2.80 4.78
C ILE A 135 -6.84 2.19 5.88
N HIS A 136 -6.63 0.91 6.14
CA HIS A 136 -7.19 0.19 7.28
C HIS A 136 -6.10 -0.10 8.30
N ASN A 137 -6.15 0.56 9.45
CA ASN A 137 -5.28 0.32 10.59
C ASN A 137 -5.93 -0.74 11.51
N ILE A 138 -5.58 -2.01 11.33
CA ILE A 138 -6.25 -3.12 12.04
C ILE A 138 -6.02 -3.04 13.55
N ASN A 139 -4.84 -2.59 13.99
CA ASN A 139 -4.49 -2.44 15.40
C ASN A 139 -4.54 -0.98 15.90
N TYR A 140 -5.43 -0.15 15.34
CA TYR A 140 -5.51 1.30 15.61
C TYR A 140 -5.66 1.71 17.09
N ARG A 141 -6.16 0.81 17.95
CA ARG A 141 -6.31 1.09 19.39
C ARG A 141 -4.99 1.07 20.15
N ALA A 142 -3.95 0.46 19.58
CA ALA A 142 -2.60 0.53 20.10
C ALA A 142 -1.86 1.72 19.46
N PRO A 143 -0.89 2.33 20.16
CA PRO A 143 -0.02 3.31 19.52
C PRO A 143 0.78 2.66 18.39
N TYR A 144 0.94 3.39 17.29
CA TYR A 144 1.79 2.98 16.17
C TYR A 144 3.23 2.73 16.66
N PRO A 145 3.79 1.54 16.43
CA PRO A 145 5.12 1.21 16.92
C PRO A 145 6.20 1.84 16.04
N LEU A 146 7.36 2.11 16.63
CA LEU A 146 8.53 2.64 15.92
C LEU A 146 9.63 1.58 15.83
N ALA A 147 10.25 1.49 14.66
CA ALA A 147 11.44 0.69 14.45
C ALA A 147 12.61 1.28 15.24
N THR A 148 13.46 0.42 15.78
CA THR A 148 14.57 0.82 16.66
C THR A 148 15.61 1.69 15.92
N ASP A 149 15.85 1.41 14.65
CA ASP A 149 16.71 2.21 13.77
C ASP A 149 16.13 3.62 13.51
N LEU A 150 14.83 3.72 13.27
CA LEU A 150 14.13 5.00 13.09
C LEU A 150 14.07 5.81 14.39
N TYR A 151 13.84 5.17 15.53
CA TYR A 151 13.86 5.83 16.83
C TYR A 151 15.24 6.47 17.09
N GLY A 152 16.32 5.76 16.77
CA GLY A 152 17.69 6.22 16.98
C GLY A 152 18.17 7.32 16.03
N CYS A 153 17.41 7.66 14.97
CA CYS A 153 17.89 8.60 13.97
C CYS A 153 17.84 10.07 14.47
N PRO A 154 18.76 10.95 14.00
CA PRO A 154 18.79 12.35 14.45
C PRO A 154 17.48 13.10 14.22
N THR A 155 16.79 12.83 13.12
CA THR A 155 15.51 13.46 12.78
C THR A 155 14.45 13.14 13.82
N PHE A 156 14.29 11.86 14.20
CA PHE A 156 13.29 11.47 15.18
C PHE A 156 13.63 11.97 16.58
N GLN A 157 14.91 11.95 16.95
CA GLN A 157 15.38 12.48 18.23
C GLN A 157 15.11 13.98 18.38
N ASP A 158 15.27 14.78 17.32
CA ASP A 158 14.93 16.21 17.33
C ASP A 158 13.40 16.45 17.49
N ILE A 159 12.56 15.69 16.77
CA ILE A 159 11.10 15.73 16.93
C ILE A 159 10.69 15.39 18.37
N LEU A 160 11.29 14.35 18.95
CA LEU A 160 11.02 13.92 20.31
C LEU A 160 11.44 14.98 21.34
N TYR A 161 12.65 15.53 21.19
CA TYR A 161 13.15 16.60 22.05
C TYR A 161 12.26 17.84 22.00
N ARG A 162 11.90 18.30 20.80
CA ARG A 162 11.05 19.49 20.64
C ARG A 162 9.66 19.27 21.22
N THR A 163 9.07 18.11 20.97
CA THR A 163 7.76 17.73 21.53
C THR A 163 7.78 17.74 23.05
N THR A 164 8.77 17.09 23.67
CA THR A 164 8.86 16.97 25.13
C THR A 164 9.23 18.28 25.84
N THR A 165 9.89 19.21 25.15
CA THR A 165 10.25 20.53 25.67
C THR A 165 9.27 21.64 25.30
N GLY A 166 8.18 21.32 24.59
CA GLY A 166 7.17 22.28 24.16
C GLY A 166 7.65 23.25 23.07
N GLN A 167 8.69 22.89 22.33
CA GLN A 167 9.18 23.65 21.17
C GLN A 167 8.44 23.25 19.90
N PRO A 168 8.31 24.15 18.91
CA PRO A 168 7.75 23.79 17.62
C PRO A 168 8.62 22.72 16.93
N THR A 169 7.98 21.62 16.52
CA THR A 169 8.62 20.53 15.76
C THR A 169 8.85 20.91 14.30
N HIS A 170 8.08 21.86 13.78
CA HIS A 170 7.99 22.20 12.35
C HIS A 170 7.62 21.01 11.45
N TRP A 171 7.12 19.93 12.05
CA TRP A 171 6.59 18.79 11.35
C TRP A 171 5.11 19.02 11.03
N PHE A 172 4.63 18.42 9.94
CA PHE A 172 3.23 18.55 9.51
C PHE A 172 2.25 17.71 10.36
N LYS A 173 2.78 16.86 11.25
CA LYS A 173 2.02 16.12 12.27
C LYS A 173 2.60 16.36 13.67
N THR A 174 1.84 15.96 14.69
CA THR A 174 2.33 15.78 16.05
C THR A 174 2.65 14.31 16.33
N LEU A 175 3.44 14.03 17.38
CA LEU A 175 3.65 12.65 17.82
C LEU A 175 2.35 11.96 18.24
N ASP A 176 1.40 12.71 18.80
CA ASP A 176 0.08 12.17 19.18
C ASP A 176 -0.68 11.65 17.96
N GLN A 177 -0.78 12.46 16.89
CA GLN A 177 -1.38 12.06 15.62
C GLN A 177 -0.62 10.92 14.92
N TYR A 178 0.69 10.83 15.13
CA TYR A 178 1.50 9.77 14.53
C TYR A 178 1.28 8.42 15.22
N TYR A 179 1.16 8.43 16.54
CA TYR A 179 0.96 7.24 17.35
C TYR A 179 -0.50 6.77 17.35
N TYR A 180 -1.46 7.68 17.49
CA TYR A 180 -2.87 7.32 17.64
C TYR A 180 -3.62 7.67 16.36
N ARG A 181 -3.83 6.64 15.53
CA ARG A 181 -4.48 6.76 14.23
C ARG A 181 -5.91 6.24 14.30
N ASP A 182 -6.74 6.73 13.39
CA ASP A 182 -8.08 6.18 13.20
C ASP A 182 -8.01 4.77 12.62
N GLU A 183 -9.05 3.96 12.83
CA GLU A 183 -9.16 2.65 12.19
C GLU A 183 -9.15 2.77 10.66
N TRP A 184 -9.90 3.73 10.15
CA TRP A 184 -10.04 3.99 8.73
C TRP A 184 -9.55 5.39 8.42
N GLU A 185 -8.61 5.49 7.48
CA GLU A 185 -8.12 6.76 6.95
C GLU A 185 -8.43 6.81 5.45
N LEU A 186 -9.24 7.78 5.01
CA LEU A 186 -9.55 8.04 3.61
C LEU A 186 -9.03 9.42 3.23
N TYR A 187 -8.24 9.51 2.17
CA TYR A 187 -7.68 10.78 1.69
C TYR A 187 -8.02 10.99 0.21
N ASP A 188 -8.37 12.22 -0.14
CA ASP A 188 -8.38 12.70 -1.53
C ASP A 188 -6.99 13.28 -1.83
N LEU A 189 -6.20 12.57 -2.62
CA LEU A 189 -4.82 12.92 -2.94
C LEU A 189 -4.70 14.09 -3.93
N GLN A 190 -5.77 14.46 -4.63
CA GLN A 190 -5.78 15.62 -5.51
C GLN A 190 -6.00 16.91 -4.71
N ALA A 191 -6.93 16.88 -3.75
CA ALA A 191 -7.22 18.01 -2.87
C ALA A 191 -6.24 18.11 -1.70
N ASP A 192 -5.77 16.98 -1.18
CA ASP A 192 -4.90 16.85 -0.01
C ASP A 192 -3.75 15.86 -0.26
N PRO A 193 -2.73 16.25 -1.05
CA PRO A 193 -1.59 15.40 -1.37
C PRO A 193 -0.70 15.08 -0.16
N GLN A 194 -0.92 15.72 1.00
CA GLN A 194 -0.17 15.47 2.24
C GLN A 194 -0.91 14.54 3.21
N GLU A 195 -2.11 14.07 2.87
CA GLU A 195 -2.86 13.09 3.66
C GLU A 195 -3.13 13.60 5.09
N LEU A 196 -3.60 14.84 5.22
CA LEU A 196 -3.81 15.53 6.50
C LEU A 196 -5.26 15.47 6.98
N ASN A 197 -6.22 15.40 6.07
CA ASN A 197 -7.65 15.48 6.33
C ASN A 197 -8.28 14.12 6.09
N ASN A 198 -8.56 13.38 7.17
CA ASN A 198 -9.23 12.09 7.08
C ASN A 198 -10.73 12.27 6.74
N LEU A 199 -11.15 11.71 5.61
CA LEU A 199 -12.51 11.78 5.07
C LEU A 199 -13.34 10.52 5.36
N ALA A 200 -12.78 9.51 6.05
CA ALA A 200 -13.43 8.20 6.20
C ALA A 200 -14.78 8.26 6.96
N TYR A 201 -14.95 9.31 7.79
CA TYR A 201 -16.15 9.52 8.60
C TYR A 201 -17.02 10.67 8.10
N ASP A 202 -16.64 11.29 6.97
CA ASP A 202 -17.43 12.33 6.33
C ASP A 202 -18.62 11.70 5.57
N VAL A 203 -19.82 12.24 5.81
CA VAL A 203 -21.06 11.77 5.18
C VAL A 203 -21.05 11.93 3.67
N ASP A 204 -20.31 12.91 3.12
CA ASP A 204 -20.27 13.15 1.68
C ASP A 204 -19.37 12.13 0.95
N TYR A 205 -18.42 11.50 1.67
CA TYR A 205 -17.46 10.54 1.10
C TYR A 205 -17.83 9.08 1.37
N GLN A 206 -18.97 8.85 1.99
CA GLN A 206 -19.46 7.54 2.40
C GLN A 206 -19.57 6.54 1.25
N TYR A 207 -20.05 6.97 0.09
CA TYR A 207 -20.07 6.14 -1.12
C TYR A 207 -18.66 5.74 -1.61
N VAL A 208 -17.71 6.69 -1.58
CA VAL A 208 -16.31 6.45 -1.98
C VAL A 208 -15.67 5.44 -1.04
N PHE A 209 -15.81 5.67 0.26
CA PHE A 209 -15.34 4.75 1.30
C PHE A 209 -15.86 3.32 1.07
N ALA A 210 -17.17 3.17 0.91
CA ALA A 210 -17.81 1.86 0.72
C ALA A 210 -17.28 1.10 -0.50
N LYS A 211 -17.14 1.81 -1.62
CA LYS A 211 -16.61 1.25 -2.87
C LYS A 211 -15.17 0.77 -2.68
N MET A 212 -14.30 1.63 -2.13
CA MET A 212 -12.88 1.30 -1.93
C MET A 212 -12.70 0.18 -0.91
N ASN A 213 -13.45 0.20 0.19
CA ASN A 213 -13.42 -0.85 1.21
C ASN A 213 -13.83 -2.20 0.64
N LYS A 214 -14.90 -2.24 -0.18
CA LYS A 214 -15.31 -3.46 -0.88
C LYS A 214 -14.21 -3.98 -1.80
N THR A 215 -13.58 -3.10 -2.58
CA THR A 215 -12.47 -3.47 -3.47
C THR A 215 -11.26 -4.00 -2.70
N LEU A 216 -10.88 -3.33 -1.60
CA LEU A 216 -9.81 -3.78 -0.71
C LEU A 216 -10.11 -5.16 -0.12
N PHE A 217 -11.31 -5.36 0.41
CA PHE A 217 -11.72 -6.64 0.99
C PHE A 217 -11.73 -7.77 -0.05
N SER A 218 -12.20 -7.52 -1.26
CA SER A 218 -12.13 -8.52 -2.35
C SER A 218 -10.70 -8.92 -2.69
N TRP A 219 -9.75 -7.97 -2.69
CA TRP A 219 -8.33 -8.28 -2.87
C TRP A 219 -7.76 -9.10 -1.70
N GLN A 220 -8.17 -8.81 -0.46
CA GLN A 220 -7.80 -9.60 0.71
C GLN A 220 -8.34 -11.04 0.66
N GLU A 221 -9.55 -11.24 0.14
CA GLU A 221 -10.09 -12.58 -0.11
C GLU A 221 -9.33 -13.31 -1.20
N GLU A 222 -9.06 -12.65 -2.34
CA GLU A 222 -8.31 -13.21 -3.46
C GLU A 222 -6.90 -13.65 -3.05
N THR A 223 -6.25 -12.87 -2.19
CA THR A 223 -4.89 -13.15 -1.68
C THR A 223 -4.87 -14.02 -0.44
N ASN A 224 -6.04 -14.48 0.04
CA ASN A 224 -6.20 -15.26 1.27
C ASN A 224 -5.51 -14.62 2.50
N ASP A 225 -5.71 -13.32 2.68
CA ASP A 225 -5.19 -12.56 3.80
C ASP A 225 -5.82 -13.02 5.13
N TYR A 226 -5.00 -13.51 6.06
CA TYR A 226 -5.46 -14.02 7.35
C TYR A 226 -5.97 -12.95 8.31
N TRP A 227 -5.65 -11.67 8.06
CA TRP A 227 -6.08 -10.56 8.89
C TRP A 227 -7.40 -9.93 8.45
N ARG A 228 -7.96 -10.33 7.30
CA ARG A 228 -9.11 -9.69 6.65
C ARG A 228 -10.38 -9.53 7.49
N CYS A 229 -10.54 -10.31 8.56
CA CYS A 229 -11.70 -10.21 9.45
C CYS A 229 -11.45 -9.32 10.68
N LEU A 230 -10.19 -9.04 11.02
CA LEU A 230 -9.83 -8.22 12.18
C LEU A 230 -10.04 -6.73 11.89
N PRO A 231 -10.29 -5.89 12.91
CA PRO A 231 -10.38 -6.23 14.33
C PRO A 231 -11.79 -6.61 14.81
N HIS A 232 -12.80 -6.63 13.94
CA HIS A 232 -14.22 -6.79 14.34
C HIS A 232 -14.71 -8.23 14.37
N SER A 233 -14.04 -9.12 13.65
CA SER A 233 -14.43 -10.51 13.45
C SER A 233 -13.20 -11.43 13.48
N ILE A 234 -13.42 -12.72 13.65
CA ILE A 234 -12.40 -13.76 13.55
C ILE A 234 -12.55 -14.51 12.22
N LEU A 235 -11.43 -14.91 11.63
CA LEU A 235 -11.42 -15.78 10.46
C LEU A 235 -11.51 -17.25 10.90
N LEU A 236 -12.56 -17.97 10.48
CA LEU A 236 -12.68 -19.41 10.66
C LEU A 236 -12.87 -20.08 9.30
N GLY A 237 -11.88 -20.86 8.86
CA GLY A 237 -11.84 -21.37 7.50
C GLY A 237 -11.72 -20.22 6.50
N SER A 238 -12.76 -20.01 5.69
CA SER A 238 -12.84 -18.91 4.72
C SER A 238 -13.79 -17.78 5.12
N GLN A 239 -14.50 -17.89 6.24
CA GLN A 239 -15.57 -16.96 6.63
C GLN A 239 -15.19 -16.10 7.84
N CYS A 240 -15.63 -14.84 7.82
CA CYS A 240 -15.53 -13.94 8.98
C CYS A 240 -16.72 -14.18 9.93
N HIS A 241 -16.42 -14.41 11.20
CA HIS A 241 -17.40 -14.60 12.26
C HIS A 241 -17.28 -13.52 13.33
N ASP A 242 -18.43 -13.04 13.79
CA ASP A 242 -18.50 -11.88 14.66
C ASP A 242 -17.98 -12.16 16.06
N MET A 243 -17.20 -11.22 16.59
CA MET A 243 -16.92 -11.18 18.02
C MET A 243 -18.06 -10.41 18.70
N HIS A 244 -19.12 -11.12 19.11
CA HIS A 244 -20.42 -10.64 19.60
C HIS A 244 -20.45 -9.57 20.73
N ASN A 245 -19.32 -9.03 21.16
CA ASN A 245 -19.22 -7.98 22.19
C ASN A 245 -18.70 -6.63 21.66
N HIS A 246 -18.51 -6.48 20.35
CA HIS A 246 -17.99 -5.25 19.76
C HIS A 246 -19.10 -4.50 19.02
N LYS A 247 -19.28 -3.20 19.34
CA LYS A 247 -20.07 -2.31 18.49
C LYS A 247 -19.36 -2.22 17.15
N LYS A 248 -20.00 -2.67 16.09
CA LYS A 248 -19.43 -2.65 14.75
C LYS A 248 -19.77 -1.33 14.09
N THR A 249 -18.83 -0.82 13.30
CA THR A 249 -19.14 0.20 12.30
C THR A 249 -19.12 -0.49 10.95
N TYR A 250 -20.26 -0.53 10.26
CA TYR A 250 -20.32 -1.10 8.92
C TYR A 250 -21.04 -0.18 7.96
N TRP A 251 -20.68 -0.32 6.69
CA TRP A 251 -21.43 0.24 5.60
C TRP A 251 -22.76 -0.49 5.48
N SER A 252 -23.86 0.23 5.67
CA SER A 252 -25.21 -0.28 5.41
C SER A 252 -25.59 0.07 3.98
N ASP A 253 -25.73 -0.94 3.11
CA ASP A 253 -26.26 -0.73 1.76
C ASP A 253 -27.71 -0.21 1.78
N GLU A 254 -28.47 -0.54 2.83
CA GLU A 254 -29.84 -0.05 3.03
C GLU A 254 -29.87 1.44 3.44
N ASP A 255 -28.99 1.86 4.35
CA ASP A 255 -28.99 3.23 4.88
C ASP A 255 -28.02 4.17 4.14
N GLN A 256 -27.23 3.64 3.20
CA GLN A 256 -26.16 4.35 2.47
C GLN A 256 -25.26 5.17 3.41
N ARG A 257 -24.99 4.63 4.61
CA ARG A 257 -24.15 5.27 5.62
C ARG A 257 -23.42 4.29 6.51
N MET A 258 -22.43 4.81 7.23
CA MET A 258 -21.78 4.09 8.32
C MET A 258 -22.74 4.00 9.51
N VAL A 259 -23.07 2.78 9.94
CA VAL A 259 -23.96 2.51 11.07
C VAL A 259 -23.15 1.86 12.19
N VAL A 260 -23.32 2.36 13.42
CA VAL A 260 -22.83 1.71 14.63
C VAL A 260 -23.89 0.76 15.14
N VAL A 261 -23.61 -0.54 15.21
CA VAL A 261 -24.52 -1.56 15.77
C VAL A 261 -23.85 -2.33 16.89
#